data_AF-A0A1G8II30-F1
#
_entry.id   AF-A0A1G8II30-F1
#
_cell.length_a   1.000
_cell.length_b   1.000
_cell.length_c   1.000
_cell.angle_alpha   90.00
_cell.angle_beta   90.00
_cell.angle_gamma   90.00
#
_symmetry.space_group_name_H-M   'P 1'
#
loop_
_entity.id
_entity.type
_entity.pdbx_description
1 polymer ?
#
loop_
_entity_poly.entity_id
_entity_poly.type
_entity_poly.pdbx_seq_one_letter_code
_entity_poly.pdbx_strand_id
1 'polypeptide(L)'
;MIDQQLKAQKQTIAKLENRYLKNEAGSAYIVNEDLDHSFTKDEDKRFDEYWKQGYSLVRIAEMFKRDPDEVFLLMFDRARKHNGKLKITWNQIWSDVG
;
A
#
# COMPACT_ATOMS: atom_id res chain seq x y z
N MET A 1 33.43 5.84 -20.04
CA MET A 1 31.96 5.62 -20.03
C MET A 1 31.55 4.52 -19.06
N ILE A 2 32.19 3.34 -19.08
CA ILE A 2 31.86 2.20 -18.19
C ILE A 2 32.03 2.56 -16.69
N ASP A 3 33.13 3.22 -16.31
CA ASP A 3 33.38 3.58 -14.90
C ASP A 3 32.36 4.57 -14.32
N GLN A 4 31.84 5.44 -15.18
CA GLN A 4 30.84 6.44 -14.79
C GLN A 4 29.48 5.80 -14.57
N GLN A 5 29.11 4.81 -15.39
CA GLN A 5 27.92 3.99 -15.19
C GLN A 5 28.04 3.15 -13.91
N LEU A 6 29.20 2.53 -13.67
CA LEU A 6 29.44 1.73 -12.47
C LEU A 6 29.35 2.57 -11.18
N LYS A 7 29.90 3.78 -11.20
CA LYS A 7 29.79 4.73 -10.08
C LYS A 7 28.34 5.12 -9.81
N ALA A 8 27.57 5.42 -10.86
CA ALA A 8 26.15 5.75 -10.73
C ALA A 8 25.33 4.58 -10.17
N GLN A 9 25.58 3.35 -10.63
CA GLN A 9 24.91 2.15 -10.12
C GLN A 9 25.18 1.92 -8.64
N LYS A 10 26.44 2.02 -8.20
CA LYS A 10 26.81 1.88 -6.77
C LYS A 10 26.09 2.91 -5.89
N GLN A 11 25.96 4.15 -6.37
CA GLN A 11 25.22 5.19 -5.66
C GLN A 11 23.72 4.88 -5.59
N THR A 12 23.13 4.35 -6.65
CA THR A 12 21.72 3.94 -6.66
C THR A 12 21.48 2.75 -5.72
N ILE A 13 22.35 1.74 -5.74
CA ILE A 13 22.28 0.58 -4.83
C ILE A 13 22.34 1.06 -3.39
N ALA A 14 23.34 1.85 -3.02
CA ALA A 14 23.46 2.37 -1.65
C ALA A 14 22.23 3.18 -1.20
N LYS A 15 21.59 3.92 -2.12
CA LYS A 15 20.34 4.65 -1.80
C LYS A 15 19.16 3.71 -1.57
N LEU A 16 19.05 2.63 -2.34
CA LEU A 16 18.00 1.63 -2.19
C LEU A 16 18.20 0.84 -0.89
N GLU A 17 19.43 0.39 -0.62
CA GLU A 17 19.79 -0.32 0.60
C GLU A 17 19.44 0.51 1.84
N ASN A 18 19.93 1.76 1.90
CA ASN A 18 19.64 2.65 3.04
C ASN A 18 18.14 2.96 3.22
N ARG A 19 17.36 2.96 2.12
CA ARG A 19 15.93 3.27 2.18
C ARG A 19 15.08 2.06 2.59
N TYR A 20 15.41 0.88 2.09
CA TYR A 20 14.55 -0.31 2.16
C TYR A 20 15.13 -1.46 2.99
N LEU A 21 16.45 -1.63 3.03
CA LEU A 21 17.12 -2.71 3.78
C LEU A 21 17.52 -2.22 5.17
N LYS A 22 16.55 -2.16 6.09
CA LYS A 22 16.75 -1.64 7.46
C LYS A 22 17.23 -2.67 8.48
N ASN A 23 17.13 -3.96 8.15
CA ASN A 23 17.46 -5.06 9.03
C ASN A 23 18.74 -5.75 8.56
N GLU A 24 19.34 -6.56 9.44
CA GLU A 24 20.45 -7.43 9.06
C GLU A 24 20.02 -8.44 7.98
N ALA A 25 20.96 -8.83 7.13
CA ALA A 25 20.68 -9.76 6.05
C ALA A 25 20.18 -11.10 6.64
N GLY A 26 19.01 -11.55 6.16
CA GLY A 26 18.38 -12.79 6.63
C GLY A 26 17.62 -12.66 7.96
N SER A 27 17.60 -11.49 8.62
CA SER A 27 16.87 -11.29 9.87
C SER A 27 15.51 -10.59 9.71
N ALA A 28 15.18 -10.16 8.49
CA ALA A 28 13.93 -9.46 8.21
C ALA A 28 12.75 -10.46 8.16
N TYR A 29 11.73 -10.18 8.97
CA TYR A 29 10.40 -10.76 8.81
C TYR A 29 9.50 -9.71 8.17
N ILE A 30 8.91 -10.03 7.01
CA ILE A 30 8.02 -9.13 6.28
C ILE A 30 6.58 -9.55 6.58
N VAL A 31 5.84 -8.67 7.23
CA VAL A 31 4.42 -8.91 7.54
C VAL A 31 3.59 -8.82 6.26
N ASN A 32 2.68 -9.77 6.06
CA ASN A 32 1.79 -9.86 4.91
C ASN A 32 2.56 -9.85 3.57
N GLU A 33 3.64 -10.63 3.51
CA GLU A 33 4.50 -10.75 2.32
C GLU A 33 3.79 -11.39 1.11
N ASP A 34 2.69 -12.08 1.37
CA ASP A 34 1.80 -12.70 0.38
C ASP A 34 0.86 -11.69 -0.29
N LEU A 35 0.69 -10.49 0.28
CA LEU A 35 -0.17 -9.44 -0.26
C LEU A 35 0.59 -8.46 -1.17
N ASP A 36 -0.04 -8.01 -2.25
CA ASP A 36 0.49 -6.95 -3.12
C ASP A 36 0.11 -5.56 -2.59
N HIS A 37 1.10 -4.85 -2.05
CA HIS A 37 0.90 -3.52 -1.47
C HIS A 37 1.01 -2.41 -2.53
N SER A 38 1.23 -2.76 -3.80
CA SER A 38 1.40 -1.80 -4.89
C SER A 38 0.06 -1.41 -5.51
N PHE A 39 -0.24 -0.12 -5.50
CA PHE A 39 -1.42 0.46 -6.12
C PHE A 39 -1.02 1.55 -7.11
N THR A 40 -1.72 1.60 -8.24
CA THR A 40 -1.61 2.70 -9.19
C THR A 40 -2.21 3.97 -8.59
N LYS A 41 -1.78 5.13 -9.10
CA LYS A 41 -2.35 6.43 -8.70
C LYS A 41 -3.84 6.55 -9.00
N ASP A 42 -4.33 5.80 -9.99
CA ASP A 42 -5.73 5.80 -10.36
C ASP A 42 -6.56 4.92 -9.43
N GLU A 43 -6.05 3.75 -9.02
CA GLU A 43 -6.66 2.93 -7.95
C GLU A 43 -6.73 3.71 -6.63
N ASP A 44 -5.66 4.42 -6.25
CA ASP A 44 -5.63 5.29 -5.04
C ASP A 44 -6.74 6.35 -5.06
N LYS A 45 -6.97 7.01 -6.20
CA LYS A 45 -8.04 8.02 -6.33
C LYS A 45 -9.43 7.38 -6.31
N ARG A 46 -9.62 6.28 -7.04
CA ARG A 46 -10.91 5.57 -7.09
C ARG A 46 -11.29 5.02 -5.73
N PHE A 47 -10.32 4.60 -4.93
CA PHE A 47 -10.55 4.16 -3.56
C PHE A 47 -11.24 5.26 -2.75
N ASP A 48 -10.73 6.50 -2.79
CA ASP A 48 -11.36 7.63 -2.08
C ASP A 48 -12.79 7.90 -2.57
N GLU A 49 -13.01 7.80 -3.87
CA GLU A 49 -14.32 8.04 -4.49
C GLU A 49 -15.33 7.00 -4.03
N TYR A 50 -14.98 5.72 -4.08
CA TYR A 50 -15.85 4.62 -3.63
C TYR A 50 -16.07 4.67 -2.13
N TRP A 51 -15.03 4.97 -1.34
CA TRP A 51 -15.17 5.12 0.10
C TRP A 51 -16.14 6.25 0.47
N LYS A 52 -16.04 7.42 -0.18
CA LYS A 52 -16.96 8.55 0.05
C LYS A 52 -18.40 8.24 -0.36
N GLN A 53 -18.60 7.34 -1.32
CA GLN A 53 -19.93 6.89 -1.74
C GLN A 53 -20.54 5.83 -0.79
N GLY A 54 -19.83 5.43 0.27
CA GLY A 54 -20.34 4.48 1.26
C GLY A 54 -20.16 3.01 0.88
N TYR A 55 -19.31 2.71 -0.12
CA TYR A 55 -19.00 1.32 -0.46
C TYR A 55 -18.24 0.65 0.68
N SER A 56 -18.51 -0.64 0.89
CA SER A 56 -17.76 -1.47 1.82
C SER A 56 -16.37 -1.79 1.29
N LEU A 57 -15.51 -2.29 2.17
CA LEU A 57 -14.16 -2.73 1.80
C LEU A 57 -14.18 -3.91 0.83
N VAL A 58 -15.06 -4.89 1.09
CA VAL A 58 -15.24 -6.08 0.24
C VAL A 58 -15.66 -5.68 -1.17
N ARG A 59 -16.64 -4.77 -1.29
CA ARG A 59 -17.12 -4.31 -2.58
C ARG A 59 -16.06 -3.54 -3.37
N ILE A 60 -15.21 -2.77 -2.69
CA ILE A 60 -14.08 -2.09 -3.33
C ILE A 60 -13.04 -3.10 -3.81
N ALA A 61 -12.75 -4.13 -3.02
CA ALA A 61 -11.84 -5.21 -3.38
C ALA A 61 -12.32 -5.97 -4.63
N GLU A 62 -13.62 -6.29 -4.72
CA GLU A 62 -14.23 -6.88 -5.91
C GLU A 62 -14.07 -5.98 -7.15
N MET A 63 -14.28 -4.67 -7.02
CA MET A 63 -14.12 -3.71 -8.12
C MET A 63 -12.66 -3.60 -8.58
N PHE A 64 -11.70 -3.73 -7.66
CA PHE A 64 -10.27 -3.74 -7.97
C PHE A 64 -9.75 -5.12 -8.39
N LYS A 65 -10.55 -6.18 -8.21
CA LYS A 65 -10.15 -7.59 -8.40
C LYS A 65 -8.91 -7.94 -7.57
N ARG A 66 -8.90 -7.49 -6.32
CA ARG A 66 -7.80 -7.62 -5.36
C ARG A 66 -8.27 -8.29 -4.08
N ASP A 67 -7.33 -8.72 -3.26
CA ASP A 67 -7.66 -9.28 -1.96
C ASP A 67 -8.24 -8.17 -1.03
N PRO A 68 -9.33 -8.44 -0.28
CA PRO A 68 -9.85 -7.49 0.70
C PRO A 68 -8.80 -6.98 1.71
N ASP A 69 -7.83 -7.80 2.08
CA ASP A 69 -6.76 -7.44 3.00
C ASP A 69 -5.76 -6.45 2.38
N GLU A 70 -5.48 -6.56 1.08
CA GLU A 70 -4.69 -5.56 0.33
C GLU A 70 -5.39 -4.21 0.32
N VAL A 71 -6.70 -4.22 0.06
CA VAL A 71 -7.51 -2.99 0.05
C VAL A 71 -7.65 -2.42 1.46
N PHE A 72 -7.69 -3.26 2.49
CA PHE A 72 -7.64 -2.83 3.89
C PHE A 72 -6.31 -2.13 4.21
N LEU A 73 -5.18 -2.68 3.75
CA LEU A 73 -3.87 -2.04 3.91
C LEU A 73 -3.81 -0.67 3.19
N LEU A 74 -4.40 -0.56 2.00
CA LEU A 74 -4.56 0.74 1.33
C LEU A 74 -5.36 1.70 2.20
N MET A 75 -6.54 1.30 2.69
CA MET A 75 -7.36 2.13 3.57
C MET A 75 -6.56 2.61 4.81
N PHE A 76 -5.79 1.70 5.43
CA PHE A 76 -4.98 2.00 6.59
C PHE A 76 -3.87 3.02 6.27
N ASP A 77 -3.17 2.86 5.14
CA ASP A 77 -2.18 3.83 4.66
C ASP A 77 -2.82 5.21 4.40
N ARG A 78 -3.99 5.25 3.76
CA ARG A 78 -4.76 6.50 3.54
C ARG A 78 -5.09 7.18 4.86
N ALA A 79 -5.54 6.43 5.86
CA ALA A 79 -5.86 6.96 7.19
C ALA A 79 -4.65 7.65 7.84
N ARG A 80 -3.47 7.02 7.73
CA ARG A 80 -2.20 7.51 8.27
C ARG A 80 -1.70 8.74 7.52
N LYS A 81 -1.72 8.74 6.19
CA LYS A 81 -1.21 9.85 5.35
C LYS A 81 -2.07 11.10 5.44
N HIS A 82 -3.38 10.95 5.62
CA HIS A 82 -4.31 12.09 5.69
C HIS A 82 -4.51 12.65 7.09
N ASN A 83 -3.66 12.31 8.07
CA ASN A 83 -3.81 12.70 9.48
C ASN A 83 -5.24 12.45 10.01
N GLY A 84 -5.86 11.33 9.63
CA GLY A 84 -7.22 10.98 10.07
C GLY A 84 -8.37 11.76 9.40
N LYS A 85 -8.13 12.53 8.33
CA LYS A 85 -9.22 13.18 7.57
C LYS A 85 -10.10 12.19 6.80
N LEU A 86 -9.60 11.00 6.51
CA LEU A 86 -10.43 9.90 6.06
C LEU A 86 -11.22 9.38 7.27
N LYS A 87 -12.51 9.68 7.33
CA LYS A 87 -13.39 9.17 8.38
C LYS A 87 -13.65 7.69 8.13
N ILE A 88 -12.93 6.84 8.84
CA ILE A 88 -13.14 5.39 8.84
C ILE A 88 -14.23 5.08 9.86
N THR A 89 -15.19 4.24 9.47
CA THR A 89 -16.23 3.75 10.39
C THR A 89 -16.32 2.24 10.30
N TRP A 90 -16.33 1.58 11.47
CA TRP A 90 -16.42 0.11 11.55
C TRP A 90 -17.66 -0.44 10.85
N ASN A 91 -18.77 0.29 10.91
CA ASN A 91 -20.02 -0.07 10.23
C ASN A 91 -19.89 -0.08 8.71
N GLN A 92 -19.05 0.79 8.12
CA GLN A 92 -18.85 0.81 6.67
C GLN A 92 -17.89 -0.29 6.22
N ILE A 93 -16.86 -0.59 7.03
CA ILE A 93 -15.91 -1.68 6.74
C ILE A 93 -16.67 -3.00 6.53
N TRP A 94 -17.60 -3.29 7.43
CA TRP A 94 -18.35 -4.55 7.49
C TRP A 94 -19.83 -4.41 7.09
N SER A 95 -20.22 -3.39 6.31
CA SER A 95 -21.64 -3.20 5.96
C SER A 95 -22.26 -4.39 5.22
N ASP A 96 -21.40 -5.18 4.57
CA ASP A 96 -21.79 -6.29 3.72
C ASP A 96 -21.55 -7.65 4.39
N VAL A 97 -21.01 -7.65 5.62
CA VAL A 97 -20.78 -8.85 6.43
C VAL A 97 -21.79 -8.82 7.57
N GLY A 98 -22.90 -9.53 7.37
CA GLY A 98 -24.00 -9.63 8.33
C GLY A 98 -23.66 -10.43 9.58
#